data_AF-A0A932RM22-F1
#
_entry.id   AF-A0A932RM22-F1
#
_cell.length_a   1.000
_cell.length_b   1.000
_cell.length_c   1.000
_cell.angle_alpha   90.00
_cell.angle_beta   90.00
_cell.angle_gamma   90.00
#
_symmetry.space_group_name_H-M   'P 1'
#
loop_
_entity.id
_entity.type
_entity.pdbx_description
1 polymer ?
#
loop_
_entity_poly.entity_id
_entity_poly.type
_entity_poly.pdbx_seq_one_letter_code
_entity_poly.pdbx_strand_id
1 'polypeptide(L)'
;MEPTDRGSCPECQARARRRGFTLIELAIATAMLLFGIAAVAQLVPGAMQSNLRNRYDSTAVVLAERLLNQMINQPLTATQFTDVDGRAIALGSVTLSGLSGNPLQVVANTSRVDFSVAAVASYNFTFVDPNDPAGIPYEVRWSVISTVSGTNAVSKRFLVGVWKRDPRGVTPPVTVEAWVQR
;
A
#
# COMPACT_ATOMS: atom_id res chain seq x y z
N MET A 1 87.18 49.15 12.72
CA MET A 1 87.05 48.03 11.76
C MET A 1 85.57 47.72 11.66
N GLU A 2 84.88 48.44 10.77
CA GLU A 2 83.67 47.93 10.09
C GLU A 2 84.08 46.69 9.25
N PRO A 3 83.17 45.82 8.75
CA PRO A 3 81.78 46.13 8.41
C PRO A 3 80.72 45.00 8.59
N THR A 4 79.48 45.36 8.24
CA THR A 4 78.51 44.57 7.43
C THR A 4 77.81 43.34 8.05
N ASP A 5 76.57 42.96 7.72
CA ASP A 5 75.45 43.49 6.91
C ASP A 5 74.44 42.31 6.82
N ARG A 6 73.18 42.62 6.48
CA ARG A 6 72.12 41.73 5.92
C ARG A 6 71.53 40.70 6.87
N GLY A 7 70.24 40.66 7.13
CA GLY A 7 69.13 41.28 6.40
C GLY A 7 67.95 40.31 6.43
N SER A 8 66.75 40.88 6.31
CA SER A 8 65.60 40.27 5.61
C SER A 8 64.95 39.06 6.29
N CYS A 9 63.63 38.91 6.40
CA CYS A 9 62.44 39.74 6.27
C CYS A 9 61.31 38.83 6.84
N PRO A 10 60.30 39.34 7.56
CA PRO A 10 59.19 38.52 8.05
C PRO A 10 58.20 38.22 6.92
N GLU A 11 58.65 37.63 5.81
CA GLU A 11 57.82 37.39 4.63
C GLU A 11 58.52 36.39 3.71
N CYS A 12 58.24 35.10 3.88
CA CYS A 12 58.01 34.20 2.75
C CYS A 12 57.59 32.83 3.26
N GLN A 13 56.41 32.43 2.81
CA GLN A 13 55.95 31.05 2.76
C GLN A 13 55.43 30.50 4.09
N ALA A 14 54.29 31.06 4.50
CA ALA A 14 53.11 30.21 4.55
C ALA A 14 53.19 29.27 3.34
N ARG A 15 53.64 28.03 3.56
CA ARG A 15 53.60 26.96 2.57
C ARG A 15 52.13 26.74 2.27
N ALA A 16 51.56 27.60 1.44
CA ALA A 16 50.43 27.28 0.61
C ALA A 16 50.94 26.11 -0.24
N ARG A 17 50.77 24.90 0.31
CA ARG A 17 50.82 23.65 -0.42
C ARG A 17 49.72 23.75 -1.48
N ARG A 18 50.00 24.48 -2.55
CA ARG A 18 49.24 24.43 -3.79
C ARG A 18 49.64 23.13 -4.46
N ARG A 19 49.15 22.01 -3.91
CA ARG A 19 48.99 20.78 -4.66
C ARG A 19 47.84 21.07 -5.62
N GLY A 20 48.18 21.38 -6.87
CA GLY A 20 47.19 21.36 -7.95
C GLY A 20 46.63 19.95 -8.06
N PHE A 21 45.31 19.83 -8.28
CA PHE A 21 44.69 18.56 -8.59
C PHE A 21 45.26 18.02 -9.90
N THR A 22 45.70 16.78 -9.88
CA THR A 22 46.13 16.10 -11.10
C THR A 22 44.92 15.83 -12.00
N LEU A 23 45.11 15.80 -13.32
CA LEU A 23 44.03 15.51 -14.27
C LEU A 23 43.35 14.16 -14.00
N ILE A 24 44.11 13.19 -13.45
CA ILE A 24 43.58 11.88 -13.09
C ILE A 24 42.72 11.92 -11.82
N GLU A 25 43.07 12.72 -10.81
CA GLU A 25 42.22 12.92 -9.64
C GLU A 25 40.91 13.61 -10.02
N LEU A 26 40.95 14.58 -10.95
CA LEU A 26 39.74 15.22 -11.48
C LEU A 26 38.88 14.24 -12.29
N ALA A 27 39.50 13.35 -13.06
CA ALA A 27 38.78 12.32 -13.81
C ALA A 27 38.10 11.31 -12.88
N ILE A 28 38.77 10.88 -11.81
CA ILE A 28 38.19 9.98 -10.81
C ILE A 28 37.06 10.69 -10.03
N ALA A 29 37.26 11.95 -9.64
CA ALA A 29 36.26 12.73 -8.94
C ALA A 29 34.98 12.94 -9.76
N THR A 30 35.13 13.27 -11.06
CA THR A 30 33.97 13.43 -11.95
C THR A 30 33.27 12.09 -12.22
N ALA A 31 34.01 10.98 -12.34
CA ALA A 31 33.40 9.65 -12.43
C ALA A 31 32.56 9.32 -11.18
N MET A 32 33.12 9.50 -9.98
CA MET A 32 32.40 9.30 -8.72
C MET A 32 31.17 10.21 -8.60
N LEU A 33 31.28 11.47 -9.03
CA LEU A 33 30.16 12.41 -9.05
C LEU A 33 29.04 11.96 -9.98
N LEU A 34 29.37 11.49 -11.19
CA LEU A 34 28.38 10.98 -12.14
C LEU A 34 27.66 9.73 -11.62
N PHE A 35 28.39 8.80 -11.01
CA PHE A 35 27.78 7.65 -10.34
C PHE A 35 26.85 8.08 -9.20
N GLY A 36 27.26 9.05 -8.39
CA GLY A 36 26.43 9.59 -7.30
C GLY A 36 25.14 10.23 -7.80
N ILE A 37 25.20 11.06 -8.84
CA ILE A 37 24.02 11.71 -9.42
C ILE A 37 23.10 10.67 -10.08
N ALA A 38 23.65 9.70 -10.80
CA ALA A 38 22.86 8.64 -11.43
C ALA A 38 22.11 7.79 -10.39
N ALA A 39 22.76 7.47 -9.26
CA ALA A 39 22.12 6.73 -8.16
C ALA A 39 20.95 7.53 -7.54
N VAL A 40 21.12 8.83 -7.29
CA VAL A 40 20.06 9.68 -6.73
C VAL A 40 18.89 9.86 -7.71
N ALA A 41 19.17 9.95 -9.02
CA ALA A 41 18.15 10.12 -10.05
C ALA A 41 17.14 8.96 -10.09
N GLN A 42 17.56 7.74 -9.76
CA GLN A 42 16.68 6.57 -9.70
C GLN A 42 15.96 6.44 -8.34
N LEU A 43 16.52 7.01 -7.28
CA LEU A 43 15.96 6.96 -5.94
C LEU A 43 14.66 7.76 -5.84
N VAL A 44 14.58 8.93 -6.48
CA VAL A 44 13.40 9.81 -6.40
C VAL A 44 12.14 9.17 -7.01
N PRO A 45 12.15 8.66 -8.26
CA PRO A 45 10.98 7.97 -8.82
C PRO A 45 10.60 6.71 -8.03
N GLY A 46 11.60 5.97 -7.53
CA GLY A 46 11.36 4.78 -6.69
C GLY A 46 10.63 5.12 -5.39
N ALA A 47 11.05 6.19 -4.71
CA ALA A 47 10.39 6.67 -3.49
C ALA A 47 8.96 7.16 -3.76
N MET A 48 8.73 7.87 -4.87
CA MET A 48 7.39 8.29 -5.28
C MET A 48 6.47 7.09 -5.53
N GLN A 49 6.95 6.08 -6.26
CA GLN A 49 6.16 4.88 -6.54
C GLN A 49 5.83 4.10 -5.26
N SER A 50 6.78 4.00 -4.33
CA SER A 50 6.54 3.37 -3.02
C SER A 50 5.48 4.13 -2.21
N ASN A 51 5.57 5.46 -2.16
CA ASN A 51 4.58 6.27 -1.45
C ASN A 51 3.17 6.11 -2.04
N LEU A 52 3.04 6.05 -3.37
CA LEU A 52 1.74 5.82 -4.02
C LEU A 52 1.15 4.45 -3.66
N ARG A 53 1.97 3.39 -3.66
CA ARG A 53 1.53 2.05 -3.23
C ARG A 53 1.05 2.06 -1.78
N ASN A 54 1.79 2.69 -0.88
CA ASN A 54 1.41 2.80 0.53
C ASN A 54 0.09 3.55 0.74
N ARG A 55 -0.14 4.63 -0.03
CA ARG A 55 -1.42 5.36 0.01
C ARG A 55 -2.59 4.49 -0.49
N TYR A 56 -2.37 3.71 -1.54
CA TYR A 56 -3.41 2.81 -2.06
C TYR A 56 -3.75 1.69 -1.08
N ASP A 57 -2.75 1.08 -0.45
CA ASP A 57 -2.95 0.03 0.54
C ASP A 57 -3.66 0.57 1.78
N SER A 58 -3.27 1.76 2.25
CA SER A 58 -3.92 2.42 3.39
C SER A 58 -5.40 2.72 3.11
N THR A 59 -5.70 3.23 1.91
CA THR A 59 -7.08 3.52 1.51
C THR A 59 -7.90 2.23 1.39
N ALA A 60 -7.31 1.17 0.82
CA ALA A 60 -7.95 -0.13 0.70
C ALA A 60 -8.27 -0.74 2.08
N VAL A 61 -7.34 -0.66 3.03
CA VAL A 61 -7.56 -1.12 4.41
C VAL A 61 -8.70 -0.34 5.07
N VAL A 62 -8.69 1.00 4.99
CA VAL A 62 -9.73 1.84 5.62
C VAL A 62 -11.11 1.54 5.05
N LEU A 63 -11.22 1.33 3.73
CA LEU A 63 -12.49 0.93 3.10
C LEU A 63 -12.95 -0.45 3.58
N ALA A 64 -12.02 -1.41 3.64
CA ALA A 64 -12.32 -2.76 4.06
C ALA A 64 -12.78 -2.80 5.53
N GLU A 65 -12.06 -2.11 6.41
CA GLU A 65 -12.38 -1.99 7.84
C GLU A 65 -13.70 -1.26 8.07
N ARG A 66 -13.98 -0.17 7.36
CA ARG A 66 -15.27 0.53 7.46
C ARG A 66 -16.43 -0.41 7.13
N LEU A 67 -16.35 -1.14 6.01
CA LEU A 67 -17.39 -2.07 5.61
C LEU A 67 -17.52 -3.22 6.61
N LEU A 68 -16.39 -3.77 7.06
CA LEU A 68 -16.35 -4.84 8.05
C LEU A 68 -17.00 -4.42 9.37
N ASN A 69 -16.69 -3.20 9.85
CA ASN A 69 -17.28 -2.64 11.06
C ASN A 69 -18.80 -2.47 10.94
N GLN A 70 -19.30 -2.13 9.75
CA GLN A 70 -20.74 -2.09 9.55
C GLN A 70 -21.38 -3.48 9.54
N MET A 71 -20.72 -4.47 8.92
CA MET A 71 -21.18 -5.86 8.87
C MET A 71 -21.28 -6.51 10.25
N ILE A 72 -20.25 -6.35 11.09
CA ILE A 72 -20.21 -6.97 12.44
C ILE A 72 -21.26 -6.38 13.39
N ASN A 73 -21.71 -5.15 13.13
CA ASN A 73 -22.75 -4.49 13.91
C ASN A 73 -24.17 -4.93 13.53
N GLN A 74 -24.31 -5.75 12.46
CA GLN A 74 -25.61 -6.28 12.07
C GLN A 74 -25.99 -7.50 12.92
N PRO A 75 -27.29 -7.72 13.19
CA PRO A 75 -27.73 -8.92 13.87
C PRO A 75 -27.42 -10.17 13.01
N LEU A 76 -27.14 -11.31 13.65
CA LEU A 76 -26.85 -12.57 12.94
C LEU A 76 -28.01 -13.03 12.03
N THR A 77 -29.23 -12.61 12.34
CA THR A 77 -30.45 -12.89 11.56
C THR A 77 -30.62 -11.99 10.33
N ALA A 78 -29.84 -10.91 10.19
CA ALA A 78 -29.88 -10.08 8.98
C ALA A 78 -29.20 -10.80 7.81
N THR A 79 -29.87 -10.80 6.66
CA THR A 79 -29.35 -11.28 5.37
C THR A 79 -28.82 -10.15 4.51
N GLN A 80 -29.16 -8.90 4.83
CA GLN A 80 -28.66 -7.70 4.17
C GLN A 80 -28.80 -6.47 5.08
N PHE A 81 -28.02 -5.42 4.79
CA PHE A 81 -28.20 -4.09 5.37
C PHE A 81 -27.93 -3.01 4.32
N THR A 82 -28.30 -1.76 4.63
CA THR A 82 -27.96 -0.61 3.77
C THR A 82 -26.80 0.15 4.39
N ASP A 83 -25.69 0.29 3.65
CA ASP A 83 -24.54 1.11 4.04
C ASP A 83 -24.92 2.61 4.05
N VAL A 84 -24.12 3.46 4.70
CA VAL A 84 -24.29 4.92 4.75
C VAL A 84 -24.29 5.55 3.35
N ASP A 85 -23.68 4.91 2.36
CA ASP A 85 -23.72 5.35 0.96
C ASP A 85 -24.98 4.87 0.20
N GLY A 86 -25.96 4.27 0.90
CA GLY A 86 -27.23 3.80 0.33
C GLY A 86 -27.15 2.46 -0.41
N ARG A 87 -26.01 1.75 -0.32
CA ARG A 87 -25.82 0.46 -1.02
C ARG A 87 -26.35 -0.70 -0.19
N ALA A 88 -27.06 -1.63 -0.84
CA ALA A 88 -27.48 -2.88 -0.21
C ALA A 88 -26.29 -3.86 -0.15
N ILE A 89 -25.92 -4.26 1.07
CA ILE A 89 -24.81 -5.16 1.34
C ILE A 89 -25.36 -6.50 1.84
N ALA A 90 -25.08 -7.58 1.12
CA ALA A 90 -25.51 -8.93 1.49
C ALA A 90 -24.64 -9.52 2.62
N LEU A 91 -25.29 -10.17 3.59
CA LEU A 91 -24.69 -10.75 4.79
C LEU A 91 -24.76 -12.29 4.82
N GLY A 92 -24.93 -12.92 3.67
CA GLY A 92 -25.04 -14.38 3.55
C GLY A 92 -26.37 -14.95 4.04
N SER A 93 -26.40 -16.28 4.19
CA SER A 93 -27.57 -17.03 4.61
C SER A 93 -27.75 -17.06 6.12
N VAL A 94 -29.00 -17.26 6.56
CA VAL A 94 -29.35 -17.54 7.97
C VAL A 94 -29.92 -18.95 8.17
N THR A 95 -30.15 -19.67 7.08
CA THR A 95 -30.76 -21.00 7.06
C THR A 95 -29.81 -22.09 6.59
N LEU A 96 -28.73 -21.72 5.90
CA LEU A 96 -27.75 -22.66 5.36
C LEU A 96 -26.35 -22.30 5.84
N SER A 97 -25.63 -23.31 6.34
CA SER A 97 -24.21 -23.21 6.62
C SER A 97 -23.40 -23.23 5.31
N GLY A 98 -22.38 -22.39 5.22
CA GLY A 98 -21.47 -22.37 4.08
C GLY A 98 -21.09 -20.97 3.62
N LEU A 99 -20.35 -20.95 2.51
CA LEU A 99 -19.91 -19.73 1.85
C LEU A 99 -21.08 -19.09 1.09
N SER A 100 -21.25 -17.79 1.27
CA SER A 100 -22.09 -16.92 0.45
C SER A 100 -21.23 -15.78 -0.08
N GLY A 101 -21.37 -15.44 -1.36
CA GLY A 101 -20.62 -14.35 -1.98
C GLY A 101 -19.44 -14.80 -2.81
N ASN A 102 -18.40 -13.97 -2.87
CA ASN A 102 -17.26 -14.23 -3.76
C ASN A 102 -16.51 -15.50 -3.36
N PRO A 103 -15.95 -16.23 -4.33
CA PRO A 103 -15.09 -17.36 -4.03
C PRO A 103 -13.84 -16.90 -3.27
N LEU A 104 -13.34 -17.81 -2.44
CA LEU A 104 -12.14 -17.60 -1.64
C LEU A 104 -11.00 -18.43 -2.20
N GLN A 105 -9.82 -17.84 -2.27
CA GLN A 105 -8.56 -18.52 -2.53
C GLN A 105 -7.82 -18.75 -1.21
N VAL A 106 -7.25 -19.93 -1.02
CA VAL A 106 -6.35 -20.19 0.11
C VAL A 106 -4.92 -19.96 -0.36
N VAL A 107 -4.26 -18.93 0.18
CA VAL A 107 -2.86 -18.62 -0.10
C VAL A 107 -2.11 -18.65 1.22
N ALA A 108 -1.09 -19.52 1.33
CA ALA A 108 -0.28 -19.67 2.54
C ALA A 108 -1.12 -19.84 3.82
N ASN A 109 -2.08 -20.77 3.80
CA ASN A 109 -3.02 -21.05 4.90
C ASN A 109 -3.95 -19.90 5.32
N THR A 110 -4.01 -18.81 4.55
CA THR A 110 -4.94 -17.70 4.77
C THR A 110 -6.01 -17.69 3.68
N SER A 111 -7.28 -17.60 4.05
CA SER A 111 -8.38 -17.41 3.09
C SER A 111 -8.44 -15.95 2.65
N ARG A 112 -8.43 -15.71 1.34
CA ARG A 112 -8.54 -14.37 0.74
C ARG A 112 -9.61 -14.36 -0.33
N VAL A 113 -10.22 -13.20 -0.58
CA VAL A 113 -11.18 -13.07 -1.68
C VAL A 113 -10.45 -13.24 -3.02
N ASP A 114 -10.98 -14.09 -3.89
CA ASP A 114 -10.40 -14.32 -5.21
C ASP A 114 -10.85 -13.24 -6.21
N PHE A 115 -9.88 -12.45 -6.67
CA PHE A 115 -10.07 -11.40 -7.67
C PHE A 115 -9.79 -11.85 -9.11
N SER A 116 -9.32 -13.09 -9.31
CA SER A 116 -9.02 -13.66 -10.64
C SER A 116 -10.29 -14.12 -11.37
N VAL A 117 -11.36 -14.35 -10.63
CA VAL A 117 -12.66 -14.79 -11.13
C VAL A 117 -13.68 -13.65 -11.18
N ALA A 118 -14.79 -13.87 -11.87
CA ALA A 118 -15.87 -12.89 -11.97
C ALA A 118 -16.46 -12.56 -10.59
N ALA A 119 -16.79 -11.29 -10.36
CA ALA A 119 -17.41 -10.86 -9.11
C ALA A 119 -18.83 -11.46 -8.98
N VAL A 120 -19.16 -11.93 -7.79
CA VAL A 120 -20.50 -12.45 -7.48
C VAL A 120 -21.47 -11.28 -7.25
N ALA A 121 -22.62 -11.31 -7.93
CA ALA A 121 -23.64 -10.26 -7.82
C ALA A 121 -24.06 -10.03 -6.36
N SER A 122 -24.28 -8.76 -6.00
CA SER A 122 -24.63 -8.33 -4.63
C SER A 122 -23.56 -8.56 -3.55
N TYR A 123 -22.37 -9.04 -3.92
CA TYR A 123 -21.21 -9.20 -3.04
C TYR A 123 -20.02 -8.36 -3.50
N ASN A 124 -20.25 -7.33 -4.31
CA ASN A 124 -19.22 -6.43 -4.78
C ASN A 124 -19.76 -5.03 -4.99
N PHE A 125 -18.87 -4.04 -4.96
CA PHE A 125 -19.11 -2.71 -5.49
C PHE A 125 -17.78 -2.05 -5.88
N THR A 126 -17.86 -0.96 -6.64
CA THR A 126 -16.70 -0.13 -6.95
C THR A 126 -16.75 1.17 -6.15
N PHE A 127 -15.58 1.60 -5.68
CA PHE A 127 -15.40 2.87 -5.00
C PHE A 127 -14.35 3.69 -5.75
N VAL A 128 -14.68 4.93 -6.10
CA VAL A 128 -13.73 5.86 -6.70
C VAL A 128 -13.38 6.88 -5.63
N ASP A 129 -12.09 7.02 -5.31
CA ASP A 129 -11.62 8.10 -4.44
C ASP A 129 -11.80 9.43 -5.20
N PRO A 130 -12.62 10.38 -4.69
CA PRO A 130 -12.81 11.68 -5.32
C PRO A 130 -11.51 12.50 -5.45
N ASN A 131 -10.49 12.16 -4.64
CA ASN A 131 -9.20 12.84 -4.63
C ASN A 131 -8.17 12.21 -5.57
N ASP A 132 -8.51 11.10 -6.24
CA ASP A 132 -7.61 10.46 -7.21
C ASP A 132 -7.75 11.10 -8.60
N PRO A 133 -6.77 11.86 -9.10
CA PRO A 133 -6.83 12.47 -10.43
C PRO A 133 -6.85 11.42 -11.56
N ALA A 134 -6.45 10.18 -11.30
CA ALA A 134 -6.54 9.10 -12.28
C ALA A 134 -7.94 8.46 -12.35
N GLY A 135 -8.79 8.70 -11.35
CA GLY A 135 -10.14 8.15 -11.28
C GLY A 135 -10.21 6.62 -11.30
N ILE A 136 -9.14 5.93 -10.89
CA ILE A 136 -9.08 4.46 -10.96
C ILE A 136 -9.91 3.88 -9.80
N PRO A 137 -10.96 3.08 -10.08
CA PRO A 137 -11.81 2.54 -9.03
C PRO A 137 -11.09 1.45 -8.22
N TYR A 138 -11.39 1.44 -6.93
CA TYR A 138 -11.20 0.30 -6.05
C TYR A 138 -12.34 -0.69 -6.27
N GLU A 139 -12.00 -1.94 -6.47
CA GLU A 139 -12.93 -3.06 -6.51
C GLU A 139 -13.03 -3.65 -5.10
N VAL A 140 -14.21 -3.52 -4.48
CA VAL A 140 -14.51 -4.08 -3.16
C VAL A 140 -15.34 -5.33 -3.36
N ARG A 141 -14.90 -6.44 -2.78
CA ARG A 141 -15.58 -7.73 -2.83
C ARG A 141 -15.61 -8.34 -1.45
N TRP A 142 -16.68 -9.06 -1.12
CA TRP A 142 -16.74 -9.76 0.15
C TRP A 142 -17.35 -11.14 0.03
N SER A 143 -17.15 -11.91 1.08
CA SER A 143 -17.69 -13.24 1.26
C SER A 143 -18.07 -13.44 2.72
N VAL A 144 -19.13 -14.20 2.94
CA VAL A 144 -19.65 -14.49 4.27
C VAL A 144 -19.73 -16.00 4.44
N ILE A 145 -19.08 -16.52 5.46
CA ILE A 145 -19.22 -17.92 5.86
C ILE A 145 -20.16 -17.95 7.05
N SER A 146 -21.35 -18.50 6.82
CA SER A 146 -22.38 -18.62 7.86
C SER A 146 -22.34 -20.01 8.47
N THR A 147 -22.51 -20.08 9.79
CA THR A 147 -22.73 -21.33 10.52
C THR A 147 -24.11 -21.28 11.14
N VAL A 148 -24.94 -22.27 10.82
CA VAL A 148 -26.34 -22.37 11.24
C VAL A 148 -26.50 -23.61 12.12
N SER A 149 -27.25 -23.47 13.21
CA SER A 149 -27.72 -24.57 14.06
C SER A 149 -29.24 -24.61 14.03
N GLY A 150 -29.80 -25.67 13.45
CA GLY A 150 -31.22 -25.73 13.13
C GLY A 150 -31.61 -24.65 12.11
N THR A 151 -32.52 -23.75 12.48
CA THR A 151 -32.95 -22.62 11.64
C THR A 151 -32.31 -21.29 12.05
N ASN A 152 -31.34 -21.29 12.97
CA ASN A 152 -30.74 -20.09 13.53
C ASN A 152 -29.27 -19.96 13.15
N ALA A 153 -28.88 -18.81 12.60
CA ALA A 153 -27.48 -18.46 12.41
C ALA A 153 -26.78 -18.27 13.77
N VAL A 154 -25.76 -19.08 14.03
CA VAL A 154 -24.98 -19.08 15.29
C VAL A 154 -23.71 -18.23 15.14
N SER A 155 -23.07 -18.29 13.98
CA SER A 155 -21.90 -17.46 13.70
C SER A 155 -21.82 -17.05 12.24
N LYS A 156 -21.16 -15.91 12.00
CA LYS A 156 -20.82 -15.42 10.67
C LYS A 156 -19.37 -14.96 10.67
N ARG A 157 -18.60 -15.42 9.68
CA ARG A 157 -17.25 -14.92 9.38
C ARG A 157 -17.31 -14.11 8.09
N PHE A 158 -16.90 -12.86 8.17
CA PHE A 158 -16.87 -11.92 7.05
C PHE A 158 -15.43 -11.80 6.55
N LEU A 159 -15.25 -11.89 5.24
CA LEU A 159 -14.00 -11.62 4.56
C LEU A 159 -14.24 -10.50 3.57
N VAL A 160 -13.56 -9.38 3.74
CA VAL A 160 -13.67 -8.21 2.86
C VAL A 160 -12.34 -8.01 2.16
N GLY A 161 -12.36 -8.11 0.84
CA GLY A 161 -11.23 -7.85 -0.03
C GLY A 161 -11.39 -6.50 -0.73
N VAL A 162 -10.30 -5.75 -0.85
CA VAL A 162 -10.26 -4.50 -1.63
C VAL A 162 -9.05 -4.53 -2.54
N TRP A 163 -9.27 -4.20 -3.82
CA TRP A 163 -8.21 -4.18 -4.81
C TRP A 163 -8.29 -2.95 -5.71
N LYS A 164 -7.17 -2.23 -5.83
CA LYS A 164 -7.03 -1.18 -6.84
C LYS A 164 -6.40 -1.76 -8.09
N ARG A 165 -7.21 -2.02 -9.12
CA ARG A 165 -6.73 -2.54 -10.40
C ARG A 165 -6.08 -1.42 -11.22
N ASP A 166 -4.88 -1.00 -10.81
CA ASP A 166 -4.09 -0.02 -11.54
C ASP A 166 -3.36 -0.69 -12.71
N PRO A 167 -3.66 -0.35 -13.98
CA PRO A 167 -2.95 -0.91 -15.14
C PRO A 167 -1.46 -0.52 -15.18
N ARG A 168 -1.02 0.46 -14.38
CA ARG A 168 0.37 0.93 -14.31
C ARG A 168 1.21 0.21 -13.26
N GLY A 169 0.63 -0.67 -12.45
CA GLY A 169 1.35 -1.43 -11.44
C GLY A 169 0.53 -2.50 -10.75
N VAL A 170 1.15 -3.65 -10.47
CA VAL A 170 0.51 -4.74 -9.71
C VAL A 170 0.50 -4.36 -8.23
N THR A 171 -0.67 -3.99 -7.70
CA THR A 171 -0.90 -3.94 -6.25
C THR A 171 -1.57 -5.26 -5.83
N PRO A 172 -1.10 -5.93 -4.77
CA PRO A 172 -1.80 -7.10 -4.26
C PRO A 172 -3.13 -6.68 -3.63
N PRO A 173 -4.18 -7.52 -3.69
CA PRO A 173 -5.42 -7.24 -2.97
C PRO A 173 -5.19 -7.29 -1.46
N VAL A 174 -5.81 -6.35 -0.75
CA VAL A 174 -5.90 -6.36 0.70
C VAL A 174 -7.11 -7.21 1.10
N THR A 175 -6.99 -8.02 2.14
CA THR A 175 -8.13 -8.73 2.73
C THR A 175 -8.10 -8.59 4.24
N VAL A 176 -9.25 -8.22 4.81
CA VAL A 176 -9.49 -8.19 6.26
C VAL A 176 -10.62 -9.15 6.59
N GLU A 177 -10.57 -9.73 7.78
CA GLU A 177 -11.61 -10.66 8.25
C GLU A 177 -12.05 -10.34 9.67
N ALA A 178 -13.31 -10.66 9.96
CA ALA A 178 -13.85 -10.67 11.32
C ALA A 178 -14.88 -11.78 11.47
N TRP A 179 -15.05 -12.26 12.70
CA TRP A 179 -16.12 -13.18 13.05
C TRP A 179 -17.06 -12.55 14.07
N VAL A 180 -18.32 -12.99 14.04
CA VAL A 180 -19.31 -12.71 15.07
C VAL A 180 -19.96 -14.03 15.44
N GLN A 181 -20.10 -14.28 16.74
CA GLN A 181 -20.80 -15.44 17.30
C GLN A 181 -21.64 -14.96 18.49
N ARG A 182 -22.80 -15.58 18.70
CA ARG A 182 -23.61 -15.41 19.90
C ARG A 182 -23.98 -16.76 20.50
#